data_AF-A0A486XA00-F1
#
_entry.id   AF-A0A486XA00-F1
#
_cell.length_a   1.000
_cell.length_b   1.000
_cell.length_c   1.000
_cell.angle_alpha   90.00
_cell.angle_beta   90.00
_cell.angle_gamma   90.00
#
_symmetry.space_group_name_H-M   'P 1'
#
loop_
_entity.id
_entity.type
_entity.pdbx_description
1 polymer ?
#
loop_
_entity_poly.entity_id
_entity_poly.type
_entity_poly.pdbx_seq_one_letter_code
_entity_poly.pdbx_strand_id
1 'polypeptide(L)'
;MLNPFEQALAQADKAITDIMMSPWMIEGVIYPATYDEMPQRFEGMLQYNEEYRVNGTKRTLTLFKESGYRPRVGDRAEQGDKQFLVKAFELVDQLIILQLE
;
A
#
# COMPACT_ATOMS: atom_id res chain seq x y z
N MET A 1 25.50 8.28 20.36
CA MET A 1 25.04 9.64 20.04
C MET A 1 25.21 9.81 18.54
N LEU A 2 24.12 10.05 17.81
CA LEU A 2 24.17 10.25 16.34
C LEU A 2 24.76 11.64 16.04
N ASN A 3 25.62 11.72 15.02
CA ASN A 3 26.18 12.97 14.51
C ASN A 3 25.03 13.91 14.07
N PRO A 4 25.11 15.24 14.26
CA PRO A 4 24.13 16.19 13.74
C PRO A 4 23.77 15.99 12.25
N PHE A 5 24.69 15.49 11.42
CA PHE A 5 24.41 15.12 10.03
C PHE A 5 23.45 13.91 9.93
N GLU A 6 23.69 12.86 10.71
CA GLU A 6 22.83 11.67 10.75
C GLU A 6 21.44 11.99 11.33
N GLN A 7 21.38 12.92 12.29
CA GLN A 7 20.11 13.42 12.81
C GLN A 7 19.31 14.19 11.76
N ALA A 8 19.99 15.02 10.95
CA ALA A 8 19.36 15.75 9.85
C ALA A 8 18.84 14.80 8.76
N LEU A 9 19.60 13.76 8.41
CA LEU A 9 19.17 12.71 7.48
C LEU A 9 17.94 11.96 7.99
N ALA A 10 17.97 11.50 9.25
CA ALA A 10 16.83 10.79 9.84
C ALA A 10 15.56 11.66 9.91
N GLN A 11 15.71 12.97 10.15
CA GLN A 11 14.59 13.91 10.12
C GLN A 11 14.05 14.14 8.70
N ALA A 12 14.92 14.22 7.69
CA ALA A 12 14.50 14.33 6.29
C ALA A 12 13.76 13.09 5.82
N ASP A 13 14.28 11.90 6.13
CA ASP A 13 13.63 10.62 5.81
C ASP A 13 12.24 10.56 6.45
N LYS A 14 12.14 10.90 7.74
CA LYS A 14 10.87 10.95 8.46
C LYS A 14 9.88 11.93 7.80
N ALA A 15 10.32 13.12 7.42
CA ALA A 15 9.46 14.12 6.79
C ALA A 15 8.94 13.65 5.42
N ILE A 16 9.78 12.97 4.63
CA ILE A 16 9.37 12.40 3.33
C ILE A 16 8.35 11.29 3.55
N THR A 17 8.58 10.40 4.52
CA THR A 17 7.64 9.35 4.89
C THR A 17 6.30 9.92 5.34
N ASP A 18 6.30 10.93 6.21
CA ASP A 18 5.08 11.57 6.72
C ASP A 18 4.28 12.28 5.62
N ILE A 19 4.93 12.79 4.56
CA ILE A 19 4.25 13.45 3.43
C ILE A 19 3.63 12.43 2.46
N MET A 20 4.31 11.31 2.22
CA MET A 20 3.88 10.30 1.24
C MET A 20 2.86 9.29 1.81
N MET A 21 2.83 9.13 3.13
CA MET A 21 1.92 8.22 3.80
C MET A 21 0.66 8.96 4.26
N SER A 22 -0.49 8.46 3.83
CA SER A 22 -1.78 8.96 4.30
C SER A 22 -2.34 8.01 5.38
N PRO A 23 -3.17 8.50 6.31
CA PRO A 23 -3.79 7.63 7.31
C PRO A 23 -4.85 6.74 6.65
N TRP A 24 -4.71 5.44 6.83
CA TRP A 24 -5.66 4.41 6.39
C TRP A 24 -6.19 3.64 7.57
N MET A 25 -7.49 3.41 7.62
CA MET A 25 -8.11 2.61 8.65
C MET A 25 -8.20 1.16 8.17
N ILE A 26 -7.48 0.25 8.84
CA ILE A 26 -7.53 -1.18 8.54
C ILE A 26 -8.10 -1.91 9.76
N GLU A 27 -9.23 -2.59 9.60
CA GLU A 27 -9.95 -3.26 10.70
C GLU A 27 -10.18 -2.35 11.92
N GLY A 28 -10.43 -1.06 11.68
CA GLY A 28 -10.66 -0.06 12.74
C GLY A 28 -9.39 0.54 13.38
N VAL A 29 -8.20 0.14 12.96
CA VAL A 29 -6.91 0.70 13.42
C VAL A 29 -6.30 1.58 12.34
N ILE A 30 -5.80 2.76 12.71
CA ILE A 30 -5.21 3.69 11.75
C ILE A 30 -3.73 3.36 11.56
N TYR A 31 -3.35 3.11 10.30
CA TYR A 31 -1.98 2.91 9.88
C TYR A 31 -1.57 3.92 8.81
N PRO A 32 -0.34 4.46 8.87
CA PRO A 32 0.19 5.25 7.78
C PRO A 32 0.47 4.31 6.59
N ALA A 33 -0.06 4.66 5.42
CA ALA A 33 0.06 3.85 4.22
C ALA A 33 0.07 4.71 2.95
N THR A 34 0.77 4.24 1.91
CA THR A 34 0.78 4.85 0.58
C THR A 34 -0.16 4.05 -0.33
N TYR A 35 -1.16 4.75 -0.87
CA TYR A 35 -2.13 4.17 -1.81
C TYR A 35 -1.69 4.44 -3.24
N ASP A 36 -1.48 3.37 -3.99
CA ASP A 36 -1.13 3.42 -5.40
C ASP A 36 -2.23 2.77 -6.24
N GLU A 37 -2.65 3.47 -7.28
CA GLU A 37 -3.62 2.98 -8.26
C GLU A 37 -3.00 3.05 -9.65
N MET A 38 -2.68 1.88 -10.21
CA MET A 38 -2.13 1.79 -11.55
C MET A 38 -3.14 1.14 -12.49
N PRO A 39 -3.52 1.80 -13.60
CA PRO A 39 -4.26 1.11 -14.65
C PRO A 39 -3.35 0.03 -15.22
N GLN A 40 -3.81 -1.23 -15.31
CA GLN A 40 -3.13 -2.21 -16.15
C GLN A 40 -3.20 -1.69 -17.59
N ARG A 41 -2.10 -1.11 -18.06
CA ARG A 41 -1.91 -0.93 -19.49
C ARG A 41 -1.81 -2.32 -20.06
N PHE A 42 -2.80 -2.70 -20.89
CA PHE A 42 -2.74 -3.89 -21.73
C PHE A 42 -1.60 -3.69 -22.75
N GLU A 43 -0.35 -3.91 -22.34
CA GLU A 43 0.75 -4.11 -23.28
C GLU A 43 0.62 -5.52 -23.87
N GLY A 44 -0.14 -5.57 -24.96
CA GLY A 44 -0.05 -6.54 -26.05
C GLY A 44 0.24 -7.99 -25.68
N MET A 45 -0.81 -8.79 -25.43
CA MET A 45 -0.80 -10.19 -25.83
C MET A 45 -2.17 -10.60 -26.38
N LEU A 46 -2.20 -10.77 -27.70
CA LEU A 46 -3.09 -11.65 -28.42
C LEU A 46 -3.04 -13.04 -27.76
N GLN A 47 -4.03 -13.41 -26.95
CA GLN A 47 -4.61 -14.75 -26.89
C GLN A 47 -5.74 -14.82 -25.86
N TYR A 48 -6.94 -15.07 -26.38
CA TYR A 48 -7.98 -15.91 -25.81
C TYR A 48 -8.05 -16.01 -24.28
N ASN A 49 -9.00 -15.29 -23.68
CA ASN A 49 -10.02 -15.85 -22.78
C ASN A 49 -10.97 -14.72 -22.36
N GLU A 50 -12.20 -14.76 -22.90
CA GLU A 50 -13.24 -13.73 -22.78
C GLU A 50 -13.91 -13.65 -21.39
N GLU A 51 -13.34 -14.24 -20.33
CA GLU A 51 -13.99 -14.30 -19.00
C GLU A 51 -13.38 -13.40 -17.91
N TYR A 52 -12.26 -12.71 -18.17
CA TYR A 52 -11.62 -11.82 -17.17
C TYR A 52 -11.83 -10.34 -17.50
N ARG A 53 -13.09 -9.90 -17.64
CA ARG A 53 -13.45 -8.48 -17.67
C ARG A 53 -13.98 -8.04 -16.31
N VAL A 54 -13.08 -7.85 -15.35
CA VAL A 54 -13.36 -7.06 -14.14
C VAL A 54 -12.24 -6.04 -14.00
N ASN A 55 -12.58 -4.76 -14.25
CA ASN A 55 -11.77 -3.55 -14.09
C ASN A 55 -10.29 -3.79 -13.71
N GLY A 56 -9.42 -3.84 -14.72
CA GLY A 56 -7.98 -4.09 -14.58
C GLY A 56 -7.18 -2.96 -13.93
N THR A 57 -7.69 -2.35 -12.87
CA THR A 57 -6.93 -1.37 -12.09
C THR A 57 -6.32 -2.08 -10.89
N LYS A 58 -5.00 -2.20 -10.87
CA LYS A 58 -4.29 -2.77 -9.72
C LYS A 58 -4.19 -1.70 -8.66
N ARG A 59 -4.86 -1.94 -7.53
CA ARG A 59 -4.80 -1.08 -6.35
C ARG A 59 -3.92 -1.74 -5.32
N THR A 60 -2.94 -0.98 -4.84
CA THR A 60 -2.02 -1.45 -3.80
C THR A 60 -1.97 -0.47 -2.66
N LEU A 61 -1.88 -1.01 -1.45
CA LEU A 61 -1.68 -0.23 -0.25
C LEU A 61 -0.39 -0.69 0.41
N THR A 62 0.59 0.19 0.46
CA THR A 62 1.94 -0.11 0.96
C THR A 62 2.14 0.50 2.34
N LEU A 63 2.57 -0.33 3.29
CA LEU A 63 2.83 0.04 4.68
C LEU A 63 4.25 -0.38 5.07
N PHE A 64 4.84 0.25 6.08
CA PHE A 64 6.07 -0.26 6.69
C PHE A 64 5.75 -1.36 7.72
N LYS A 65 6.61 -2.38 7.83
CA LYS A 65 6.49 -3.44 8.84
C LYS A 65 6.55 -2.91 10.28
N GLU A 66 7.24 -1.79 10.49
CA GLU A 66 7.31 -1.12 11.80
C GLU A 66 5.97 -0.57 12.28
N SER A 67 4.97 -0.42 11.39
CA SER A 67 3.59 -0.05 11.75
C SER A 67 2.93 -1.06 12.68
N GLY A 68 3.49 -2.28 12.81
CA GLY A 68 2.94 -3.35 13.65
C GLY A 68 1.72 -4.04 13.05
N TYR A 69 1.27 -3.61 11.89
CA TYR A 69 0.18 -4.25 11.15
C TYR A 69 0.57 -5.66 10.69
N ARG A 70 -0.33 -6.61 10.88
CA ARG A 70 -0.18 -8.00 10.42
C ARG A 70 -1.23 -8.27 9.35
N PRO A 71 -0.83 -8.33 8.06
CA PRO A 71 -1.79 -8.38 6.98
C PRO A 71 -2.56 -9.70 6.96
N ARG A 72 -3.86 -9.62 6.71
CA ARG A 72 -4.72 -10.78 6.49
C ARG A 72 -5.64 -10.55 5.29
N VAL A 73 -5.86 -11.62 4.53
CA VAL A 73 -6.83 -11.61 3.43
C VAL A 73 -8.23 -11.44 4.00
N GLY A 74 -8.97 -10.49 3.45
CA GLY A 74 -10.30 -10.09 3.89
C GLY A 74 -10.32 -8.87 4.81
N ASP A 75 -9.17 -8.36 5.26
CA ASP A 75 -9.12 -7.14 6.07
C ASP A 75 -9.71 -5.96 5.27
N ARG A 76 -10.53 -5.14 5.92
CA ARG A 76 -11.15 -3.96 5.32
C ARG A 76 -10.26 -2.75 5.50
N ALA A 77 -9.87 -2.14 4.38
CA ALA A 77 -9.09 -0.91 4.33
C ALA A 77 -9.96 0.27 3.89
N GLU A 78 -10.02 1.31 4.69
CA GLU A 78 -10.88 2.47 4.49
C GLU A 78 -10.12 3.80 4.60
N GLN A 79 -10.44 4.72 3.70
CA GLN A 79 -9.95 6.10 3.75
C GLN A 79 -10.97 7.03 3.09
N GLY A 80 -11.68 7.82 3.92
CA GLY A 80 -12.76 8.68 3.42
C GLY A 80 -13.86 7.86 2.75
N ASP A 81 -14.15 8.15 1.48
CA ASP A 81 -15.14 7.42 0.68
C ASP A 81 -14.58 6.14 0.03
N LYS A 82 -13.27 5.89 0.14
CA LYS A 82 -12.63 4.70 -0.42
C LYS A 82 -12.71 3.56 0.57
N GLN A 83 -13.26 2.43 0.13
CA GLN A 83 -13.33 1.20 0.91
C GLN A 83 -12.92 0.03 0.03
N PHE A 84 -11.99 -0.76 0.53
CA PHE A 84 -11.43 -1.90 -0.19
C PHE A 84 -11.29 -3.11 0.73
N LEU A 85 -11.22 -4.28 0.12
CA LEU A 85 -10.85 -5.52 0.82
C LEU A 85 -9.45 -5.96 0.42
N VAL A 86 -8.67 -6.45 1.38
CA VAL A 86 -7.36 -7.05 1.12
C VAL A 86 -7.57 -8.40 0.46
N LYS A 87 -7.23 -8.50 -0.83
CA LYS A 87 -7.32 -9.74 -1.62
C LYS A 87 -6.09 -10.62 -1.43
N ALA A 88 -4.92 -10.00 -1.37
CA ALA A 88 -3.63 -10.66 -1.21
C ALA A 88 -2.65 -9.69 -0.56
N PHE A 89 -1.52 -10.20 -0.06
CA PHE A 89 -0.45 -9.37 0.47
C PHE A 89 0.92 -9.98 0.17
N GLU A 90 1.92 -9.12 0.11
CA GLU A 90 3.32 -9.48 -0.08
C GLU A 90 4.18 -8.77 0.99
N LEU A 91 5.21 -9.46 1.47
CA LEU A 91 6.14 -8.93 2.44
C LEU A 91 7.51 -8.77 1.77
N VAL A 92 7.87 -7.53 1.42
CA VAL A 92 9.13 -7.22 0.72
C VAL A 92 10.02 -6.43 1.66
N ASP A 93 11.13 -7.00 2.13
CA ASP A 93 12.09 -6.37 3.06
C ASP A 93 11.44 -5.74 4.30
N GLN A 94 11.26 -4.41 4.32
CA GLN A 94 10.63 -3.66 5.40
C GLN A 94 9.21 -3.18 5.07
N LEU A 95 8.67 -3.58 3.93
CA LEU A 95 7.37 -3.19 3.42
C LEU A 95 6.36 -4.34 3.50
N ILE A 96 5.10 -3.95 3.68
CA ILE A 96 3.90 -4.76 3.56
C ILE A 96 3.13 -4.17 2.39
N ILE A 97 2.97 -4.95 1.32
CA ILE A 97 2.23 -4.53 0.13
C ILE A 97 0.91 -5.29 0.11
N LEU A 98 -0.20 -4.58 0.29
CA LEU A 98 -1.55 -5.13 0.20
C LEU A 98 -2.08 -4.96 -1.21
N GLN A 99 -2.67 -6.00 -1.78
CA GLN A 99 -3.46 -5.92 -3.00
C GLN A 99 -4.93 -5.75 -2.63
N LEU A 100 -5.54 -4.68 -3.16
CA LEU A 100 -6.89 -4.25 -2.82
C LEU A 100 -7.86 -4.54 -3.97
N GLU A 101 -9.11 -4.90 -3.62
CA GLU A 101 -10.24 -5.06 -4.54
C GLU A 101 -11.43 -4.21 -4.13
#